data_AF-A0A1Q9NB15-F1
#
_entry.id   AF-A0A1Q9NB15-F1
#
_cell.length_a   1.000
_cell.length_b   1.000
_cell.length_c   1.000
_cell.angle_alpha   90.00
_cell.angle_beta   90.00
_cell.angle_gamma   90.00
#
_symmetry.space_group_name_H-M   'P 1'
#
loop_
_entity.id
_entity.type
_entity.pdbx_description
1 polymer ?
#
loop_
_entity_poly.entity_id
_entity_poly.type
_entity_poly.pdbx_seq_one_letter_code
_entity_poly.pdbx_strand_id
1 'polypeptide(L)'
;MRILYIDTNVLLARWIKDDPFHNESVLIISAIENNQIKAYFSTFGLCEIVSVVKRQEEKFSSIFTNKNLISLAFLKKVRKIKNINIFNDKNILKVNISGQKTEISLTYWTAINIGAKTGLKTLDNIHIALSRIISTVTEDSVDFFITGDSGILQKAKEIKKMFNISVIDPSVLVKVEGL
;
A
#
# COMPACT_ATOMS: atom_id res chain seq x y z
N MET A 1 10.83 16.17 -3.81
CA MET A 1 9.47 15.61 -3.90
C MET A 1 9.46 14.31 -3.11
N ARG A 2 8.55 14.15 -2.15
CA ARG A 2 8.43 12.89 -1.39
C ARG A 2 7.90 11.77 -2.27
N ILE A 3 8.33 10.56 -1.95
CA ILE A 3 7.91 9.33 -2.61
C ILE A 3 7.24 8.42 -1.59
N LEU A 4 5.98 8.07 -1.85
CA LEU A 4 5.17 7.26 -0.96
C LEU A 4 4.92 5.88 -1.56
N TYR A 5 4.83 4.88 -0.69
CA TYR A 5 4.02 3.69 -0.96
C TYR A 5 2.72 3.80 -0.18
N ILE A 6 1.59 3.62 -0.86
CA ILE A 6 0.27 3.79 -0.27
C ILE A 6 -0.38 2.43 -0.04
N ASP A 7 -0.94 2.20 1.14
CA ASP A 7 -1.72 1.02 1.43
C ASP A 7 -3.17 1.13 0.91
N THR A 8 -3.85 0.00 0.72
CA THR A 8 -5.20 -0.06 0.17
C THR A 8 -6.21 0.70 1.03
N ASN A 9 -6.08 0.65 2.35
CA ASN A 9 -6.99 1.32 3.28
C ASN A 9 -6.95 2.85 3.11
N VAL A 10 -5.78 3.46 2.92
CA VAL A 10 -5.61 4.91 2.69
C VAL A 10 -6.30 5.33 1.39
N LEU A 11 -6.13 4.55 0.32
CA LEU A 11 -6.80 4.84 -0.95
C LEU A 11 -8.33 4.81 -0.81
N LEU A 12 -8.86 3.81 -0.12
CA LEU A 12 -10.30 3.63 0.03
C LEU A 12 -10.94 4.63 1.01
N ALA A 13 -10.22 5.04 2.05
CA ALA A 13 -10.66 6.03 3.03
C ALA A 13 -11.09 7.35 2.38
N ARG A 14 -10.51 7.72 1.21
CA ARG A 14 -10.93 8.89 0.41
C ARG A 14 -12.45 8.94 0.13
N TRP A 15 -13.14 7.80 0.10
CA TRP A 15 -14.58 7.77 -0.23
C TRP A 15 -15.49 7.41 0.94
N ILE A 16 -14.95 7.02 2.10
CA ILE A 16 -15.73 6.61 3.26
C ILE A 16 -15.71 7.75 4.27
N LYS A 17 -16.80 8.52 4.37
CA LYS A 17 -16.83 9.75 5.21
C LYS A 17 -16.60 9.49 6.70
N ASP A 18 -17.05 8.34 7.20
CA ASP A 18 -16.92 7.96 8.60
C ASP A 18 -15.58 7.24 8.88
N ASP A 19 -14.70 7.11 7.88
CA ASP A 19 -13.36 6.56 8.09
C ASP A 19 -12.51 7.57 8.89
N PRO A 20 -11.79 7.14 9.94
CA PRO A 20 -10.98 8.03 10.77
C PRO A 20 -9.93 8.82 9.99
N PHE A 21 -9.47 8.31 8.84
CA PHE A 21 -8.48 8.96 7.99
C PHE A 21 -9.07 9.53 6.70
N HIS A 22 -10.39 9.76 6.64
CA HIS A 22 -11.06 10.28 5.45
C HIS A 22 -10.46 11.59 4.97
N ASN A 23 -10.36 12.58 5.87
CA ASN A 23 -9.92 13.94 5.54
C ASN A 23 -8.45 13.94 5.10
N GLU A 24 -7.59 13.24 5.82
CA GLU A 24 -6.17 13.09 5.52
C GLU A 24 -5.98 12.40 4.17
N SER A 25 -6.74 11.34 3.90
CA SER A 25 -6.68 10.62 2.63
C SER A 25 -7.15 11.49 1.46
N VAL A 26 -8.15 12.35 1.66
CA VAL A 26 -8.54 13.34 0.63
C VAL A 26 -7.36 14.27 0.32
N LEU A 27 -6.70 14.84 1.34
CA LEU A 27 -5.56 15.75 1.17
C LEU A 27 -4.37 15.07 0.49
N ILE A 28 -3.98 13.88 0.97
CA ILE A 28 -2.86 13.11 0.42
C ILE A 28 -3.10 12.79 -1.05
N ILE A 29 -4.29 12.29 -1.40
CA ILE A 29 -4.60 11.93 -2.79
C ILE A 29 -4.70 13.16 -3.69
N SER A 30 -5.23 14.27 -3.20
CA SER A 30 -5.20 15.55 -3.93
C SER A 30 -3.76 16.02 -4.19
N ALA A 31 -2.87 15.91 -3.22
CA ALA A 31 -1.46 16.27 -3.39
C ALA A 31 -0.75 15.41 -4.45
N ILE A 32 -1.10 14.11 -4.52
CA ILE A 32 -0.62 13.20 -5.56
C ILE A 32 -1.17 13.59 -6.94
N GLU A 33 -2.48 13.84 -7.05
CA GLU A 33 -3.12 14.26 -8.30
C GLU A 33 -2.54 15.58 -8.84
N ASN A 34 -2.03 16.43 -7.95
CA ASN A 34 -1.38 17.71 -8.25
C ASN A 34 0.14 17.62 -8.43
N ASN A 35 0.74 16.42 -8.47
CA ASN A 35 2.19 16.19 -8.59
C ASN A 35 3.04 16.82 -7.47
N GLN A 36 2.47 17.09 -6.30
CA GLN A 36 3.21 17.56 -5.13
C GLN A 36 3.94 16.38 -4.45
N ILE A 37 3.37 15.19 -4.57
CA ILE A 37 3.90 13.94 -4.03
C ILE A 37 3.88 12.87 -5.13
N LYS A 38 4.96 12.07 -5.20
CA LYS A 38 5.00 10.88 -6.05
C LYS A 38 4.51 9.68 -5.24
N ALA A 39 3.65 8.87 -5.83
CA ALA A 39 3.07 7.72 -5.13
C ALA A 39 3.21 6.42 -5.93
N TYR A 40 3.37 5.35 -5.18
CA TYR A 40 3.33 3.97 -5.64
C TYR A 40 2.18 3.21 -4.98
N PHE A 41 1.57 2.34 -5.76
CA PHE A 41 0.64 1.31 -5.33
C PHE A 41 0.97 0.01 -6.05
N SER A 42 0.34 -1.11 -5.71
CA SER A 42 0.68 -2.41 -6.30
C SER A 42 -0.48 -3.10 -7.01
N THR A 43 -0.14 -4.04 -7.89
CA THR A 43 -1.10 -4.98 -8.48
C THR A 43 -1.79 -5.85 -7.42
N PHE A 44 -1.11 -6.21 -6.34
CA PHE A 44 -1.71 -6.89 -5.18
C PHE A 44 -2.76 -6.01 -4.49
N GLY A 45 -2.47 -4.72 -4.32
CA GLY A 45 -3.42 -3.76 -3.77
C GLY A 45 -4.66 -3.58 -4.67
N LEU A 46 -4.52 -3.67 -6.00
CA LEU A 46 -5.67 -3.68 -6.91
C LEU A 46 -6.60 -4.89 -6.67
N CYS A 47 -6.04 -6.07 -6.43
CA CYS A 47 -6.81 -7.25 -6.05
C CYS A 47 -7.46 -7.06 -4.67
N GLU A 48 -6.72 -6.47 -3.73
CA GLU A 48 -7.21 -6.22 -2.38
C GLU A 48 -8.41 -5.29 -2.35
N ILE A 49 -8.45 -4.23 -3.19
CA ILE A 49 -9.62 -3.34 -3.32
C ILE A 49 -10.89 -4.14 -3.53
N VAL A 50 -10.86 -5.14 -4.43
CA VAL A 50 -12.05 -5.94 -4.75
C VAL A 50 -12.53 -6.71 -3.52
N SER A 51 -11.60 -7.33 -2.80
CA SER A 51 -11.89 -8.09 -1.58
C SER A 51 -12.36 -7.19 -0.42
N VAL A 52 -11.69 -6.06 -0.19
CA VAL A 52 -12.01 -5.13 0.90
C VAL A 52 -13.39 -4.51 0.67
N VAL A 53 -13.65 -4.02 -0.54
CA VAL A 53 -14.95 -3.41 -0.88
C VAL A 53 -16.07 -4.44 -0.76
N LYS A 54 -15.85 -5.68 -1.20
CA LYS A 54 -16.89 -6.71 -1.08
C LYS A 54 -17.15 -7.12 0.37
N ARG A 55 -16.10 -7.27 1.20
CA ARG A 55 -16.26 -7.59 2.62
C ARG A 55 -16.96 -6.48 3.41
N GLN A 56 -16.77 -5.23 3.01
CA GLN A 56 -17.33 -4.05 3.68
C GLN A 56 -18.41 -3.39 2.82
N GLU A 57 -19.15 -4.18 2.04
CA GLU A 57 -20.07 -3.68 1.01
C GLU A 57 -21.05 -2.65 1.56
N GLU A 58 -21.57 -2.83 2.78
CA GLU A 58 -22.49 -1.88 3.41
C GLU A 58 -21.91 -0.46 3.51
N LYS A 59 -20.65 -0.32 3.97
CA LYS A 59 -19.96 0.96 4.09
C LYS A 59 -19.80 1.67 2.75
N PHE A 60 -19.67 0.89 1.67
CA PHE A 60 -19.48 1.41 0.33
C PHE A 60 -20.79 1.59 -0.43
N SER A 61 -21.86 0.87 -0.06
CA SER A 61 -23.11 0.77 -0.80
C SER A 61 -23.88 2.09 -0.86
N SER A 62 -23.69 2.98 0.11
CA SER A 62 -24.23 4.35 0.10
C SER A 62 -23.70 5.20 -1.07
N ILE A 63 -22.58 4.78 -1.67
CA ILE A 63 -21.88 5.51 -2.73
C ILE A 63 -22.32 5.03 -4.13
N PHE A 64 -22.95 3.85 -4.25
CA PHE A 64 -23.31 3.25 -5.53
C PHE A 64 -24.70 2.62 -5.53
N THR A 65 -25.49 2.94 -6.55
CA THR A 65 -26.85 2.40 -6.73
C THR A 65 -26.87 0.93 -7.15
N ASN A 66 -25.84 0.45 -7.87
CA ASN A 66 -25.74 -0.95 -8.33
C ASN A 66 -24.71 -1.73 -7.48
N LYS A 67 -25.23 -2.52 -6.53
CA LYS A 67 -24.43 -3.30 -5.58
C LYS A 67 -23.56 -4.39 -6.25
N ASN A 68 -24.04 -4.99 -7.34
CA ASN A 68 -23.35 -6.13 -7.99
C ASN A 68 -22.00 -5.76 -8.62
N LEU A 69 -21.75 -4.48 -8.88
CA LEU A 69 -20.52 -4.01 -9.53
C LEU A 69 -19.69 -3.06 -8.65
N ILE A 70 -20.02 -2.95 -7.37
CA ILE A 70 -19.43 -1.95 -6.48
C ILE A 70 -17.90 -2.08 -6.38
N SER A 71 -17.39 -3.30 -6.19
CA SER A 71 -15.94 -3.57 -6.14
C SER A 71 -15.22 -3.17 -7.42
N LEU A 72 -15.82 -3.44 -8.58
CA LEU A 72 -15.25 -3.04 -9.89
C LEU A 72 -15.32 -1.53 -10.09
N ALA A 73 -16.35 -0.87 -9.56
CA ALA A 73 -16.47 0.58 -9.62
C ALA A 73 -15.40 1.26 -8.77
N PHE A 74 -15.06 0.74 -7.59
CA PHE A 74 -13.95 1.23 -6.77
C PHE A 74 -12.59 0.96 -7.41
N LEU A 75 -12.39 -0.23 -7.99
CA LEU A 75 -11.18 -0.51 -8.77
C LEU A 75 -11.00 0.52 -9.91
N LYS A 76 -12.08 0.83 -10.65
CA LYS A 76 -12.07 1.88 -11.69
C LYS A 76 -11.78 3.27 -11.11
N LYS A 77 -12.32 3.61 -9.93
CA LYS A 77 -12.04 4.89 -9.26
C LYS A 77 -10.56 5.02 -8.88
N VAL A 78 -9.97 4.01 -8.26
CA VAL A 78 -8.55 4.01 -7.89
C VAL A 78 -7.66 4.10 -9.14
N ARG A 79 -7.99 3.36 -10.21
CA ARG A 79 -7.25 3.44 -11.48
C ARG A 79 -7.33 4.79 -12.19
N LYS A 80 -8.31 5.63 -11.83
CA LYS A 80 -8.47 6.99 -12.37
C LYS A 80 -7.72 8.05 -11.57
N ILE A 81 -7.19 7.72 -10.39
CA ILE A 81 -6.35 8.65 -9.63
C ILE A 81 -5.09 8.91 -10.45
N LYS A 82 -4.83 10.20 -10.75
CA LYS A 82 -3.67 10.60 -11.53
C LYS A 82 -2.39 10.46 -10.70
N ASN A 83 -1.27 10.22 -11.37
CA ASN A 83 0.08 10.20 -10.79
C ASN A 83 0.35 9.14 -9.70
N ILE A 84 -0.50 8.11 -9.59
CA ILE A 84 -0.17 6.88 -8.84
C ILE A 84 0.48 5.88 -9.80
N ASN A 85 1.72 5.48 -9.50
CA ASN A 85 2.43 4.45 -10.23
C ASN A 85 2.03 3.07 -9.73
N ILE A 86 1.43 2.24 -10.58
CA ILE A 86 1.14 0.84 -10.24
C ILE A 86 2.38 0.00 -10.49
N PHE A 87 3.02 -0.42 -9.40
CA PHE A 87 4.17 -1.27 -9.40
C PHE A 87 3.78 -2.75 -9.47
N ASN A 88 4.50 -3.50 -10.30
CA ASN A 88 4.39 -4.95 -10.41
C ASN A 88 5.81 -5.52 -10.48
N ASP A 89 6.23 -6.19 -9.40
CA ASP A 89 7.54 -6.84 -9.36
C ASP A 89 7.55 -8.06 -10.29
N LYS A 90 8.56 -8.14 -11.14
CA LYS A 90 8.81 -9.28 -12.04
C LYS A 90 10.16 -9.95 -11.76
N ASN A 91 10.87 -9.50 -10.72
CA ASN A 91 12.19 -10.01 -10.42
C ASN A 91 12.09 -11.40 -9.77
N ILE A 92 12.90 -12.32 -10.26
CA ILE A 92 13.01 -13.69 -9.75
C ILE A 92 14.41 -13.83 -9.14
N LEU A 93 14.46 -14.36 -7.91
CA LEU A 93 15.67 -14.72 -7.21
C LEU A 93 15.92 -16.21 -7.34
N LYS A 94 17.20 -16.57 -7.55
CA LYS A 94 17.69 -17.94 -7.36
C LYS A 94 18.16 -18.07 -5.92
N VAL A 95 17.49 -18.89 -5.13
CA VAL A 95 17.80 -19.11 -3.71
C VAL A 95 18.14 -20.57 -3.47
N ASN A 96 18.92 -20.83 -2.43
CA ASN A 96 19.21 -22.18 -1.94
C ASN A 96 18.52 -22.37 -0.59
N ILE A 97 17.53 -23.26 -0.53
CA ILE A 97 16.78 -23.58 0.68
C ILE A 97 17.08 -25.03 1.02
N SER A 98 17.78 -25.26 2.14
CA SER A 98 18.14 -26.60 2.62
C SER A 98 18.87 -27.46 1.57
N GLY A 99 19.78 -26.86 0.81
CA GLY A 99 20.55 -27.53 -0.24
C GLY A 99 19.85 -27.61 -1.59
N GLN A 100 18.57 -27.24 -1.68
CA GLN A 100 17.80 -27.24 -2.92
C GLN A 100 17.80 -25.85 -3.56
N LYS A 101 18.27 -25.77 -4.81
CA LYS A 101 18.19 -24.56 -5.63
C LYS A 101 16.76 -24.40 -6.14
N THR A 102 16.15 -23.24 -5.87
CA THR A 102 14.80 -22.91 -6.34
C THR A 102 14.73 -21.46 -6.79
N GLU A 103 13.68 -21.13 -7.52
CA GLU A 103 13.36 -19.79 -8.01
C GLU A 103 12.14 -19.24 -7.28
N ILE A 104 12.23 -18.00 -6.82
CA ILE A 104 11.14 -17.33 -6.10
C ILE A 104 11.10 -15.85 -6.47
N SER A 105 9.91 -15.25 -6.56
CA SER A 105 9.78 -13.80 -6.73
C SER A 105 10.50 -13.05 -5.59
N LEU A 106 11.21 -11.98 -5.95
CA LEU A 106 11.85 -11.09 -4.98
C LEU A 106 10.82 -10.55 -3.96
N THR A 107 9.61 -10.22 -4.42
CA THR A 107 8.48 -9.84 -3.55
C THR A 107 8.17 -10.90 -2.51
N TYR A 108 8.00 -12.15 -2.91
CA TYR A 108 7.65 -13.22 -1.97
C TYR A 108 8.80 -13.55 -1.03
N TRP A 109 10.03 -13.61 -1.54
CA TRP A 109 11.20 -13.80 -0.68
C TRP A 109 11.32 -12.71 0.39
N THR A 110 11.14 -11.45 -0.02
CA THR A 110 11.17 -10.32 0.91
C THR A 110 10.02 -10.42 1.91
N ALA A 111 8.79 -10.66 1.45
CA ALA A 111 7.61 -10.78 2.32
C ALA A 111 7.74 -11.91 3.34
N ILE A 112 8.28 -13.08 2.96
CA ILE A 112 8.54 -14.20 3.87
C ILE A 112 9.49 -13.76 5.00
N ASN A 113 10.57 -13.06 4.66
CA ASN A 113 11.53 -12.56 5.65
C ASN A 113 10.93 -11.50 6.59
N ILE A 114 9.94 -10.74 6.13
CA ILE A 114 9.18 -9.79 6.97
C ILE A 114 8.25 -10.54 7.91
N GLY A 115 7.47 -11.48 7.37
CA GLY A 115 6.52 -12.27 8.15
C GLY A 115 7.21 -13.06 9.26
N ALA A 116 8.38 -13.65 8.97
CA ALA A 116 9.18 -14.39 9.96
C ALA A 116 9.63 -13.56 11.17
N LYS A 117 9.70 -12.23 11.04
CA LYS A 117 10.15 -11.32 12.10
C LYS A 117 8.99 -10.59 12.78
N THR A 118 8.06 -10.11 11.97
CA THR A 118 6.98 -9.22 12.43
C THR A 118 5.70 -9.95 12.81
N GLY A 119 5.43 -11.13 12.23
CA GLY A 119 4.17 -11.85 12.38
C GLY A 119 2.94 -11.20 11.72
N LEU A 120 3.14 -10.21 10.84
CA LEU A 120 2.05 -9.54 10.12
C LEU A 120 1.37 -10.49 9.12
N LYS A 121 0.18 -10.11 8.64
CA LYS A 121 -0.56 -10.89 7.65
C LYS A 121 0.17 -10.90 6.32
N THR A 122 -0.08 -11.92 5.50
CA THR A 122 0.60 -12.13 4.22
C THR A 122 0.54 -10.91 3.29
N LEU A 123 -0.62 -10.27 3.12
CA LEU A 123 -0.75 -9.11 2.23
C LEU A 123 -0.02 -7.89 2.80
N ASP A 124 -0.10 -7.64 4.11
CA ASP A 124 0.67 -6.57 4.78
C ASP A 124 2.18 -6.75 4.53
N ASN A 125 2.69 -7.98 4.68
CA ASN A 125 4.08 -8.30 4.39
C ASN A 125 4.45 -8.02 2.92
N ILE A 126 3.54 -8.31 1.98
CA ILE A 126 3.74 -8.03 0.55
C ILE A 126 3.76 -6.52 0.28
N HIS A 127 2.86 -5.75 0.87
CA HIS A 127 2.85 -4.28 0.73
C HIS A 127 4.16 -3.67 1.23
N ILE A 128 4.63 -4.07 2.42
CA ILE A 128 5.91 -3.61 2.96
C ILE A 128 7.07 -4.06 2.08
N ALA A 129 7.08 -5.32 1.64
CA ALA A 129 8.11 -5.83 0.73
C ALA A 129 8.20 -5.00 -0.56
N LEU A 130 7.07 -4.69 -1.18
CA LEU A 130 7.03 -3.90 -2.42
C LEU A 130 7.55 -2.48 -2.22
N SER A 131 7.24 -1.83 -1.10
CA SER A 131 7.79 -0.50 -0.77
C SER A 131 9.33 -0.50 -0.73
N ARG A 132 9.93 -1.59 -0.21
CA ARG A 132 11.38 -1.78 -0.20
C ARG A 132 11.93 -2.10 -1.58
N ILE A 133 11.24 -2.94 -2.34
CA ILE A 133 11.69 -3.38 -3.65
C ILE A 133 11.69 -2.21 -4.63
N ILE A 134 10.67 -1.35 -4.62
CA ILE A 134 10.66 -0.11 -5.42
C ILE A 134 11.96 0.66 -5.18
N SER A 135 12.30 0.91 -3.91
CA SER A 135 13.55 1.57 -3.52
C SER A 135 14.85 0.85 -3.90
N THR A 136 14.77 -0.37 -4.41
CA THR A 136 15.93 -1.18 -4.84
C THR A 136 16.02 -1.29 -6.36
N VAL A 137 14.88 -1.35 -7.04
CA VAL A 137 14.81 -1.69 -8.47
C VAL A 137 14.41 -0.52 -9.36
N THR A 138 14.04 0.61 -8.78
CA THR A 138 13.78 1.86 -9.50
C THR A 138 14.78 2.94 -9.05
N GLU A 139 14.79 4.07 -9.75
CA GLU A 139 15.56 5.26 -9.35
C GLU A 139 14.93 6.01 -8.17
N ASP A 140 13.74 5.60 -7.74
CA ASP A 140 12.99 6.24 -6.67
C ASP A 140 13.26 5.54 -5.33
N SER A 141 13.54 6.33 -4.29
CA SER A 141 13.59 5.83 -2.92
C SER A 141 12.29 6.18 -2.19
N VAL A 142 11.54 5.17 -1.74
CA VAL A 142 10.31 5.36 -0.96
C VAL A 142 10.67 5.93 0.41
N ASP A 143 10.23 7.16 0.69
CA ASP A 143 10.41 7.83 1.98
C ASP A 143 9.51 7.21 3.05
N PHE A 144 8.24 6.99 2.68
CA PHE A 144 7.20 6.56 3.61
C PHE A 144 6.32 5.45 3.06
N PHE A 145 6.02 4.49 3.94
CA PHE A 145 4.90 3.57 3.78
C PHE A 145 3.71 4.11 4.58
N ILE A 146 2.62 4.47 3.89
CA ILE A 146 1.45 5.09 4.51
C ILE A 146 0.35 4.04 4.68
N THR A 147 -0.11 3.85 5.92
CA THR A 147 -1.20 2.92 6.24
C THR A 147 -2.01 3.38 7.44
N GLY A 148 -3.31 3.09 7.44
CA GLY A 148 -4.16 3.18 8.63
C GLY A 148 -4.18 1.90 9.49
N ASP A 149 -3.44 0.84 9.13
CA ASP A 149 -3.50 -0.45 9.83
C ASP A 149 -2.67 -0.41 11.12
N SER A 150 -3.36 -0.49 12.26
CA SER A 150 -2.73 -0.47 13.59
C SER A 150 -1.73 -1.61 13.82
N GLY A 151 -1.93 -2.78 13.21
CA GLY A 151 -1.00 -3.91 13.30
C GLY A 151 0.32 -3.60 12.60
N ILE A 152 0.26 -2.99 11.42
CA ILE A 152 1.48 -2.54 10.71
C ILE A 152 2.16 -1.40 11.47
N LEU A 153 1.39 -0.42 11.98
CA LEU A 153 1.92 0.72 12.73
C LEU A 153 2.63 0.30 14.02
N GLN A 154 2.13 -0.71 14.73
CA GLN A 154 2.80 -1.29 15.90
C GLN A 154 4.17 -1.89 15.59
N LYS A 155 4.40 -2.30 14.34
CA LYS A 155 5.68 -2.85 13.84
C LYS A 155 6.56 -1.82 13.13
N ALA A 156 6.16 -0.55 13.08
CA ALA A 156 6.86 0.51 12.35
C ALA A 156 8.35 0.62 12.68
N LYS A 157 8.74 0.53 13.96
CA LYS A 157 10.15 0.59 14.40
C LYS A 157 10.97 -0.59 13.87
N GLU A 158 10.37 -1.79 13.88
CA GLU A 158 11.01 -3.01 13.39
C GLU A 158 11.20 -2.96 11.88
N ILE A 159 10.15 -2.56 11.14
CA ILE A 159 10.18 -2.36 9.70
C ILE A 159 11.25 -1.32 9.30
N LYS A 160 11.31 -0.19 10.01
CA LYS A 160 12.32 0.85 9.78
C LYS A 160 13.74 0.32 10.00
N LYS A 161 13.96 -0.47 11.05
CA LYS A 161 15.27 -1.10 11.30
C LYS A 161 15.67 -2.08 10.20
N MET A 162 14.71 -2.80 9.63
CA MET A 162 14.97 -3.80 8.59
C MET A 162 15.26 -3.18 7.22
N PHE A 163 14.55 -2.11 6.87
CA PHE A 163 14.51 -1.62 5.48
C PHE A 163 14.76 -0.13 5.31
N ASN A 164 14.97 0.60 6.40
CA ASN A 164 15.09 2.05 6.40
C ASN A 164 13.86 2.78 5.82
N ILE A 165 12.67 2.18 5.93
CA ILE A 165 11.40 2.77 5.49
C ILE A 165 10.64 3.25 6.71
N SER A 166 10.21 4.51 6.70
CA SER A 166 9.37 5.03 7.77
C SER A 166 7.91 4.67 7.51
N VAL A 167 7.31 3.91 8.42
CA VAL A 167 5.88 3.58 8.39
C VAL A 167 5.14 4.62 9.21
N ILE A 168 4.16 5.30 8.62
CA ILE A 168 3.38 6.35 9.28
C ILE A 168 1.90 6.25 8.90
N ASP A 169 1.03 6.79 9.75
CA ASP A 169 -0.37 6.95 9.41
C ASP A 169 -0.64 8.22 8.58
N PRO A 170 -1.82 8.35 7.96
CA PRO A 170 -2.17 9.51 7.14
C PRO A 170 -2.05 10.87 7.86
N SER A 171 -2.38 10.94 9.15
CA SER A 171 -2.37 12.20 9.91
C SER A 171 -0.95 12.72 10.13
N VAL A 172 0.00 11.81 10.35
CA VAL A 172 1.42 12.15 10.47
C VAL A 172 1.96 12.68 9.14
N LEU A 173 1.58 12.09 8.02
CA LEU A 173 2.03 12.54 6.70
C LEU A 173 1.54 13.96 6.40
N VAL A 174 0.24 14.22 6.60
CA VAL A 174 -0.35 15.55 6.39
C VAL A 174 0.39 16.61 7.20
N LYS A 175 0.69 16.31 8.48
CA LYS A 175 1.45 17.22 9.35
C LYS A 175 2.89 17.47 8.87
N VAL A 176 3.59 16.43 8.41
CA VAL A 176 4.99 16.53 8.00
C VAL A 176 5.15 17.25 6.67
N GLU A 177 4.20 17.06 5.74
CA GLU A 177 4.23 17.65 4.40
C GLU A 177 3.47 18.98 4.30
N GLY A 178 2.76 19.39 5.36
CA GLY A 178 2.00 20.64 5.39
C GLY A 178 0.84 20.65 4.40
N LEU A 179 0.13 19.52 4.28
CA LEU A 179 -1.04 19.35 3.39
C LEU A 179 -2.33 19.89 3.98
#